data_AF-R7G4W9-F1
#
_entry.id   AF-R7G4W9-F1
#
_cell.length_a   1.000
_cell.length_b   1.000
_cell.length_c   1.000
_cell.angle_alpha   90.00
_cell.angle_beta   90.00
_cell.angle_gamma   90.00
#
_symmetry.space_group_name_H-M   'P 1'
#
loop_
_entity.id
_entity.type
_entity.pdbx_description
1 polymer ?
#
loop_
_entity_poly.entity_id
_entity_poly.type
_entity_poly.pdbx_seq_one_letter_code
_entity_poly.pdbx_strand_id
1 'polypeptide(L)' 'MHIEDIAVILITTKLVQTCPNVISELKLRQKKPLIVEIPDRHGSTDIGEVMDAYVSEAIGVKL' A
#
# COMPACT_ATOMS: atom_id res chain seq x y z
N MET A 1 4.62 18.14 0.12
CA MET A 1 5.09 17.96 -1.26
C MET A 1 3.85 18.11 -2.14
N HIS A 2 3.65 19.27 -2.76
CA HIS A 2 2.59 19.45 -3.76
C HIS A 2 3.28 19.40 -5.12
N ILE A 3 3.11 18.27 -5.81
CA ILE A 3 3.62 18.06 -7.16
C ILE A 3 2.38 18.19 -8.05
N GLU A 4 2.21 19.36 -8.67
CA GLU A 4 0.96 19.71 -9.37
C GLU A 4 0.68 18.82 -10.59
N ASP A 5 1.73 18.25 -11.18
CA ASP A 5 1.65 17.45 -12.41
C ASP A 5 1.45 15.95 -12.16
N ILE A 6 1.51 15.49 -10.91
CA ILE A 6 1.39 14.06 -10.58
C ILE A 6 0.06 13.82 -9.86
N ALA A 7 -0.78 12.97 -10.45
CA ALA A 7 -2.06 12.59 -9.86
C ALA A 7 -1.96 11.33 -8.98
N VAL A 8 -1.15 10.34 -9.39
CA VAL A 8 -1.08 9.02 -8.75
C VAL A 8 0.37 8.57 -8.64
N ILE A 9 0.73 7.99 -7.50
CA ILE A 9 2.00 7.30 -7.27
C ILE A 9 1.67 5.82 -6.99
N LEU A 10 2.22 4.94 -7.81
CA LEU A 10 2.13 3.49 -7.61
C LEU A 10 3.37 2.99 -6.86
N ILE A 11 3.16 2.19 -5.81
CA ILE A 11 4.22 1.67 -4.94
C ILE A 11 4.07 0.16 -4.83
N THR A 12 5.17 -0.61 -4.89
CA THR A 12 5.07 -2.07 -4.72
C THR A 12 4.86 -2.46 -3.27
N THR A 13 4.13 -3.55 -3.02
CA THR A 13 3.95 -4.14 -1.67
C THR A 13 5.28 -4.38 -0.96
N LYS A 14 6.32 -4.79 -1.70
CA LYS A 14 7.67 -4.96 -1.18
C LYS A 14 8.26 -3.67 -0.59
N LEU A 15 8.03 -2.52 -1.23
CA LEU A 15 8.47 -1.23 -0.71
C LEU A 15 7.66 -0.86 0.54
N VAL A 16 6.35 -1.10 0.52
CA VAL A 16 5.48 -0.81 1.68
C VAL A 16 5.92 -1.58 2.92
N GLN A 17 6.24 -2.86 2.75
CA GLN A 17 6.76 -3.72 3.83
C GLN A 17 8.10 -3.24 4.41
N THR A 18 8.88 -2.46 3.67
CA THR A 18 10.16 -1.93 4.17
C THR A 18 9.96 -0.79 5.18
N CYS A 19 8.92 0.03 4.98
CA CYS A 19 8.65 1.24 5.77
C CYS A 19 7.15 1.46 6.02
N PRO A 20 6.43 0.53 6.66
CA PRO A 20 4.95 0.54 6.72
C PRO A 20 4.39 1.78 7.42
N ASN A 21 5.04 2.22 8.51
CA ASN A 21 4.61 3.40 9.27
C ASN A 21 4.70 4.69 8.45
N VAL A 22 5.79 4.86 7.70
CA VAL A 22 6.01 6.05 6.87
C VAL A 22 5.00 6.09 5.74
N ILE A 23 4.78 4.96 5.05
CA ILE A 23 3.83 4.88 3.96
C ILE A 23 2.39 5.10 4.46
N SER A 24 2.05 4.56 5.64
CA SER A 24 0.73 4.76 6.25
C SER A 24 0.49 6.23 6.60
N GLU A 25 1.46 6.91 7.23
CA GLU A 25 1.38 8.34 7.52
C GLU A 25 1.27 9.18 6.23
N LEU A 26 1.99 8.81 5.17
CA LEU A 26 1.88 9.48 3.86
C LEU A 26 0.49 9.28 3.26
N LYS A 27 -0.04 8.05 3.22
CA LYS A 27 -1.39 7.73 2.74
C LYS A 27 -2.47 8.47 3.55
N LEU A 28 -2.28 8.66 4.86
CA LEU A 28 -3.23 9.36 5.74
C LEU A 28 -3.18 10.89 5.61
N ARG A 29 -1.99 11.48 5.49
CA ARG A 29 -1.80 12.94 5.54
C ARG A 29 -1.83 13.63 4.17
N GLN A 30 -1.49 12.93 3.09
CA GLN A 30 -1.48 13.51 1.75
C GLN A 30 -2.76 13.20 0.98
N LYS A 31 -3.54 14.25 0.69
CA LYS A 31 -4.68 14.15 -0.24
C LYS A 31 -4.25 13.99 -1.69
N LYS A 32 -3.08 14.51 -2.08
CA LYS A 32 -2.52 14.45 -3.43
C LYS A 32 -0.99 14.45 -3.39
N PRO A 33 -0.32 13.69 -4.28
CA PRO A 33 -0.88 12.69 -5.20
C PRO A 33 -1.46 11.46 -4.47
N LEU A 34 -2.39 10.74 -5.12
CA LEU A 34 -2.97 9.51 -4.58
C LEU A 34 -1.90 8.40 -4.55
N ILE A 35 -1.63 7.84 -3.37
CA ILE A 35 -0.65 6.78 -3.19
C ILE A 35 -1.37 5.43 -3.22
N VAL A 36 -1.07 4.60 -4.21
CA VAL A 36 -1.69 3.29 -4.40
C VAL A 36 -0.62 2.20 -4.33
N GLU A 37 -0.93 1.12 -3.62
CA GLU A 37 -0.08 -0.04 -3.52
C GLU A 37 -0.43 -1.09 -4.58
N ILE A 38 0.58 -1.67 -5.21
CA ILE A 38 0.46 -2.72 -6.24
C ILE A 38 1.38 -3.90 -5.93
N PRO A 39 1.05 -5.13 -6.35
CA PRO A 39 1.95 -6.26 -6.19
C PRO A 39 3.24 -6.10 -7.04
N ASP A 40 4.35 -6.70 -6.60
CA ASP A 40 5.60 -6.75 -7.38
C ASP A 40 5.50 -7.85 -8.47
N ARG A 41 6.30 -7.73 -9.54
CA ARG A 41 6.39 -8.72 -10.63
C ARG A 41 6.89 -10.09 -10.16
N HIS A 42 7.53 -10.13 -8.99
CA HIS A 42 7.99 -11.35 -8.32
C HIS A 42 6.92 -11.97 -7.41
N GLY A 43 5.66 -11.54 -7.55
CA GLY A 43 4.54 -11.89 -6.68
C GLY A 43 4.51 -13.38 -6.35
N SER A 44 4.62 -13.68 -5.06
CA SER A 44 4.32 -14.98 -4.48
C SER A 44 2.93 -15.43 -4.91
N THR A 45 2.82 -16.70 -5.28
CA THR A 45 1.70 -17.37 -5.94
C THR A 45 0.32 -17.23 -5.26
N ASP A 46 0.21 -16.68 -4.06
CA ASP A 46 -1.05 -16.56 -3.33
C ASP A 46 -1.48 -15.10 -3.13
N ILE A 47 -2.14 -14.54 -4.16
CA ILE A 47 -2.87 -13.27 -4.06
C ILE A 47 -3.95 -13.34 -2.97
N GLY A 48 -4.51 -14.52 -2.72
CA GLY A 48 -5.53 -14.76 -1.69
C GLY A 48 -5.03 -14.46 -0.27
N GLU A 49 -3.87 -15.02 0.11
CA GLU A 49 -3.28 -14.78 1.44
C GLU A 49 -2.96 -13.30 1.67
N VAL A 50 -2.52 -12.58 0.64
CA VAL A 50 -2.23 -11.14 0.74
C VAL A 50 -3.50 -10.33 0.97
N MET A 51 -4.61 -10.68 0.28
CA MET A 51 -5.89 -10.01 0.50
C MET A 51 -6.46 -10.31 1.89
N ASP A 52 -6.41 -11.56 2.34
CA ASP A 52 -6.89 -11.96 3.65
C ASP A 52 -6.08 -11.30 4.77
N ALA A 53 -4.76 -11.27 4.66
CA ALA A 53 -3.89 -10.57 5.60
C ALA A 53 -4.19 -9.06 5.64
N TYR A 54 -4.38 -8.42 4.47
CA TYR A 54 -4.70 -7.00 4.39
C TYR A 54 -6.05 -6.67 5.05
N VAL A 55 -7.09 -7.45 4.76
CA VAL A 55 -8.41 -7.27 5.38
C VAL A 55 -8.31 -7.51 6.88
N SER A 56 -7.65 -8.59 7.31
CA SER A 56 -7.42 -8.90 8.73
C SER A 56 -6.70 -7.80 9.48
N GLU A 57 -5.66 -7.20 8.90
CA GLU A 57 -4.90 -6.12 9.52
C GLU A 57 -5.73 -4.83 9.62
N ALA A 58 -6.54 -4.54 8.59
CA ALA A 58 -7.39 -3.35 8.56
C ALA A 58 -8.58 -3.42 9.55
N ILE A 59 -9.17 -4.59 9.75
CA ILE A 59 -10.37 -4.78 10.61
C ILE A 59 -10.05 -5.40 11.98
N GLY A 60 -8.85 -5.95 12.17
CA GLY A 60 -8.42 -6.60 13.41
C GLY A 60 -8.98 -8.00 13.64
N VAL A 61 -9.48 -8.68 12.60
CA VAL A 61 -10.09 -10.03 12.69
C VAL A 61 -9.35 -10.98 11.77
N LYS A 62 -8.86 -12.11 12.28
CA LYS A 62 -8.26 -13.18 11.45
C LYS A 62 -9.36 -13.90 10.67
N LEU A 63 -9.27 -13.88 9.34
CA LEU A 63 -10.09 -14.66 8.41
C LEU A 63 -9.46 -16.04 8.16
#